data_AF-U1NFD2-F1
#
_entry.id   AF-U1NFD2-F1
#
_cell.length_a   1.000
_cell.length_b   1.000
_cell.length_c   1.000
_cell.angle_alpha   90.00
_cell.angle_beta   90.00
_cell.angle_gamma   90.00
#
_symmetry.space_group_name_H-M   'P 1'
#
loop_
_entity.id
_entity.type
_entity.pdbx_description
1 polymer ?
#
loop_
_entity_poly.entity_id
_entity_poly.type
_entity_poly.pdbx_seq_one_letter_code
_entity_poly.pdbx_strand_id
1 'polypeptide(L)'
;MPSQDARDAVVENVMNMSELPETERRVWTVTSSTIAATMLMATAWNKQVSSCPIGGYDDEAVLDLIDADSDQYEPIMLITLGYPAENSADQTNARKHCHPVDEIVHFNEFDPVSSTALRSDSTAPSVADD
;
A
#
# COMPACT_ATOMS: atom_id res chain seq x y z
N MET A 1 21.87 0.01 16.32
CA MET A 1 21.97 0.50 14.92
C MET A 1 22.82 -0.49 14.13
N PRO A 2 22.53 -0.72 12.83
CA PRO A 2 23.31 -1.63 12.00
C PRO A 2 24.79 -1.21 11.91
N SER A 3 25.67 -2.20 11.73
CA SER A 3 27.12 -2.00 11.51
C SER A 3 27.39 -1.25 10.21
N GLN A 4 28.61 -0.73 10.06
CA GLN A 4 29.01 0.00 8.86
C GLN A 4 28.95 -0.90 7.62
N ASP A 5 29.51 -2.10 7.69
CA ASP A 5 29.44 -3.08 6.60
C ASP A 5 28.01 -3.41 6.15
N ALA A 6 27.07 -3.50 7.11
CA ALA A 6 25.67 -3.75 6.79
C ALA A 6 25.01 -2.57 6.09
N ARG A 7 25.41 -1.32 6.40
CA ARG A 7 24.93 -0.14 5.69
C ARG A 7 25.49 -0.09 4.27
N ASP A 8 26.79 -0.35 4.13
CA ASP A 8 27.47 -0.31 2.84
C ASP A 8 26.90 -1.36 1.88
N ALA A 9 26.63 -2.58 2.38
CA ALA A 9 25.96 -3.62 1.61
C ALA A 9 24.54 -3.25 1.15
N VAL A 10 23.79 -2.51 1.98
CA VAL A 10 22.45 -2.03 1.60
C VAL A 10 22.55 -0.97 0.51
N VAL A 11 23.49 -0.03 0.63
CA VAL A 11 23.71 1.02 -0.37
C VAL A 11 24.15 0.40 -1.70
N GLU A 12 25.09 -0.55 -1.68
CA GLU A 12 25.54 -1.27 -2.87
C GLU A 12 24.37 -1.99 -3.55
N ASN A 13 23.51 -2.66 -2.79
CA ASN A 13 22.32 -3.31 -3.34
C ASN A 13 21.41 -2.28 -4.04
N VAL A 14 21.09 -1.16 -3.39
CA VAL A 14 20.25 -0.10 -3.99
C VAL A 14 20.86 0.43 -5.29
N MET A 15 22.18 0.65 -5.33
CA MET A 15 22.86 1.08 -6.55
C MET A 15 22.73 0.04 -7.67
N ASN A 16 22.95 -1.24 -7.38
CA ASN A 16 22.79 -2.30 -8.36
C ASN A 16 21.34 -2.39 -8.88
N MET A 17 20.36 -2.19 -8.01
CA MET A 17 18.95 -2.17 -8.42
C MET A 17 18.62 -0.99 -9.33
N SER A 18 19.28 0.16 -9.15
CA SER A 18 19.11 1.34 -10.02
C SER A 18 19.58 1.10 -11.47
N GLU A 19 20.42 0.09 -11.71
CA GLU A 19 20.94 -0.25 -13.04
C GLU A 19 20.06 -1.25 -13.81
N LEU A 20 19.01 -1.80 -13.17
CA LEU A 20 18.10 -2.75 -13.81
C LEU A 20 17.29 -2.10 -14.96
N PRO A 21 16.71 -2.91 -15.86
CA PRO A 21 15.75 -2.42 -16.85
C PRO A 21 14.60 -1.65 -16.20
N GLU A 22 14.10 -0.62 -16.86
CA GLU A 22 13.07 0.28 -16.34
C GLU A 22 11.84 -0.46 -15.79
N THR A 23 11.34 -1.47 -16.51
CA THR A 23 10.20 -2.28 -16.09
C THR A 23 10.46 -3.03 -14.78
N GLU A 24 11.66 -3.58 -14.60
CA GLU A 24 12.06 -4.28 -13.38
C GLU A 24 12.28 -3.31 -12.21
N ARG A 25 12.93 -2.16 -12.47
CA ARG A 25 13.08 -1.09 -11.48
C ARG A 25 11.72 -0.61 -10.98
N ARG A 26 10.78 -0.39 -11.89
CA ARG A 26 9.43 0.05 -11.54
C ARG A 26 8.72 -0.96 -10.64
N VAL A 27 8.74 -2.25 -10.99
CA VAL A 27 8.17 -3.32 -10.16
C VAL A 27 8.79 -3.32 -8.76
N TRP A 28 10.11 -3.17 -8.68
CA TRP A 28 10.82 -3.10 -7.40
C TRP A 28 10.45 -1.86 -6.58
N THR A 29 10.42 -0.68 -7.20
CA THR A 29 10.06 0.60 -6.57
C THR A 29 8.64 0.55 -6.00
N VAL A 30 7.67 0.07 -6.79
CA VAL A 30 6.28 -0.09 -6.35
C VAL A 30 6.21 -1.05 -5.17
N THR A 31 6.79 -2.25 -5.31
CA THR A 31 6.75 -3.29 -4.26
C THR A 31 7.37 -2.80 -2.95
N SER A 32 8.56 -2.19 -3.02
CA SER A 32 9.29 -1.69 -1.86
C SER A 32 8.54 -0.55 -1.16
N SER A 33 7.99 0.38 -1.95
CA SER A 33 7.20 1.50 -1.43
C SER A 33 5.90 1.03 -0.77
N THR A 34 5.20 0.05 -1.36
CA THR A 34 3.98 -0.52 -0.76
C THR A 34 4.28 -1.28 0.54
N ILE A 35 5.41 -1.99 0.64
CA ILE A 35 5.85 -2.63 1.89
C ILE A 35 6.10 -1.57 2.97
N ALA A 36 6.83 -0.50 2.63
CA ALA A 36 7.10 0.60 3.54
C ALA A 36 5.80 1.30 4.01
N ALA A 37 4.88 1.58 3.09
CA ALA A 37 3.56 2.13 3.38
C ALA A 37 2.76 1.22 4.34
N THR A 38 2.77 -0.10 4.11
CA THR A 38 2.08 -1.07 4.96
C THR A 38 2.64 -1.05 6.38
N MET A 39 3.97 -1.01 6.53
CA MET A 39 4.63 -0.92 7.84
C MET A 39 4.34 0.41 8.54
N LEU A 40 4.31 1.52 7.80
CA LEU A 40 3.93 2.83 8.31
C LEU A 40 2.52 2.81 8.89
N MET A 41 1.54 2.32 8.12
CA MET A 41 0.14 2.24 8.55
C MET A 41 -0.03 1.31 9.77
N ALA A 42 0.62 0.14 9.77
CA ALA A 42 0.60 -0.76 10.93
C ALA A 42 1.19 -0.12 12.19
N THR A 43 2.27 0.67 12.03
CA THR A 43 2.90 1.39 13.14
C THR A 43 2.05 2.57 13.63
N ALA A 44 1.41 3.30 12.71
CA ALA A 44 0.48 4.38 13.02
C ALA A 44 -0.67 3.85 13.89
N TRP A 45 -1.27 2.72 13.52
CA TRP A 45 -2.31 2.06 14.30
C TRP A 45 -1.86 1.74 15.74
N ASN A 46 -0.66 1.17 15.91
CA ASN A 46 -0.09 0.88 17.24
C ASN A 46 0.15 2.15 18.08
N LYS A 47 0.25 3.31 17.43
CA LYS A 47 0.36 4.63 18.06
C LYS A 47 -0.97 5.36 18.19
N GLN A 48 -2.09 4.67 17.96
CA GLN A 48 -3.44 5.25 17.98
C GLN A 48 -3.63 6.39 16.97
N VAL A 49 -2.91 6.31 15.83
CA VAL A 49 -3.05 7.21 14.69
C VAL A 49 -3.79 6.44 13.60
N SER A 50 -4.91 6.99 13.12
CA SER A 50 -5.62 6.48 11.95
C SER A 50 -4.83 6.79 10.68
N SER A 51 -4.90 5.88 9.71
CA SER A 51 -4.29 6.04 8.41
C SER A 51 -5.26 5.66 7.29
N CYS A 52 -5.32 6.46 6.23
CA CYS A 52 -6.11 6.14 5.04
C CYS A 52 -5.24 6.25 3.77
N PRO A 53 -4.99 5.13 3.06
CA PRO A 53 -4.32 5.17 1.77
C PRO A 53 -5.27 5.71 0.69
N ILE A 54 -4.77 6.61 -0.14
CA ILE A 54 -5.48 7.23 -1.26
C ILE A 54 -4.76 6.81 -2.55
N GLY A 55 -5.46 6.04 -3.38
CA GLY A 55 -4.97 5.63 -4.70
C GLY A 55 -5.48 6.49 -5.86
N GLY A 56 -6.46 7.36 -5.61
CA GLY A 56 -6.98 8.30 -6.62
C GLY A 56 -6.39 9.69 -6.40
N TYR A 57 -5.35 10.03 -7.14
CA TYR A 57 -4.71 11.35 -7.15
C TYR A 57 -4.14 11.65 -8.54
N ASP A 58 -3.68 12.89 -8.74
CA ASP A 58 -3.04 13.35 -9.97
C ASP A 58 -1.52 13.32 -9.76
N ASP A 59 -0.84 12.40 -10.44
CA ASP A 59 0.60 12.14 -10.27
C ASP A 59 1.45 13.37 -10.63
N GLU A 60 1.11 14.05 -11.74
CA GLU A 60 1.84 15.24 -12.22
C GLU A 60 1.66 16.39 -11.23
N ALA A 61 0.43 16.63 -10.78
CA ALA A 61 0.16 17.67 -9.79
C ALA A 61 0.85 17.42 -8.45
N VAL A 62 1.00 16.16 -8.03
CA VAL A 62 1.73 15.79 -6.81
C VAL A 62 3.21 16.09 -6.95
N LEU A 63 3.83 15.70 -8.08
CA LEU A 63 5.25 15.95 -8.34
C LEU A 63 5.56 17.45 -8.42
N ASP A 64 4.72 18.21 -9.13
CA ASP A 64 4.83 19.67 -9.23
C ASP A 64 4.71 20.33 -7.85
N LEU A 65 3.77 19.88 -7.01
CA LEU A 65 3.55 20.44 -5.68
C LEU A 65 4.77 20.30 -4.75
N ILE A 66 5.56 19.23 -4.92
CA ILE A 66 6.71 18.93 -4.07
C ILE A 66 8.06 19.24 -4.73
N ASP A 67 8.04 19.89 -5.90
CA ASP A 67 9.21 20.18 -6.74
C ASP A 67 10.06 18.91 -7.02
N ALA A 68 9.42 17.78 -7.33
CA ALA A 68 10.08 16.51 -7.64
C ALA A 68 10.24 16.28 -9.15
N ASP A 69 11.41 15.76 -9.54
CA ASP A 69 11.72 15.40 -10.93
C ASP A 69 10.94 14.15 -11.38
N SER A 70 10.06 14.31 -12.36
CA SER A 70 9.23 13.24 -12.92
C SER A 70 10.04 12.12 -13.61
N ASP A 71 11.27 12.40 -14.02
CA ASP A 71 12.14 11.38 -14.62
C ASP A 71 12.77 10.46 -13.55
N GLN A 72 12.74 10.86 -12.27
CA GLN A 72 13.37 10.16 -11.15
C GLN A 72 12.38 9.65 -10.11
N TYR A 73 11.22 10.27 -9.97
CA TYR A 73 10.24 9.98 -8.92
C TYR A 73 8.88 9.56 -9.51
N GLU A 74 8.33 8.49 -8.95
CA GLU A 74 6.98 8.01 -9.26
C GLU A 74 6.15 8.03 -7.95
N PRO A 75 5.09 8.83 -7.86
CA PRO A 75 4.18 8.78 -6.72
C PRO A 75 3.42 7.44 -6.71
N ILE A 76 3.54 6.67 -5.62
CA ILE A 76 2.92 5.34 -5.50
C ILE A 76 1.58 5.35 -4.75
N MET A 77 1.48 6.21 -3.72
CA MET A 77 0.33 6.28 -2.84
C MET A 77 0.40 7.56 -2.00
N LEU A 78 -0.73 8.23 -1.79
CA LEU A 78 -0.86 9.24 -0.74
C LEU A 78 -1.42 8.58 0.52
N ILE A 79 -0.93 8.97 1.70
CA ILE A 79 -1.39 8.41 2.98
C ILE A 79 -1.73 9.56 3.91
N THR A 80 -3.00 9.67 4.31
CA THR A 80 -3.38 10.61 5.37
C THR A 80 -3.15 9.96 6.72
N LEU A 81 -2.69 10.76 7.69
CA LEU A 81 -2.46 10.35 9.07
C LEU A 81 -3.12 11.36 9.99
N GLY A 82 -3.80 10.88 11.02
CA GLY A 82 -4.45 11.76 11.99
C GLY A 82 -4.96 11.03 13.21
N TYR A 83 -5.23 11.79 14.27
CA TYR A 83 -5.98 11.25 15.40
C TYR A 83 -7.46 11.16 15.00
N PRO A 84 -8.09 9.99 15.19
CA PRO A 84 -9.49 9.82 14.81
C PRO A 84 -10.37 10.75 15.65
N ALA A 85 -11.30 11.45 15.00
CA ALA A 85 -12.31 12.24 15.70
C ALA A 85 -13.16 11.34 16.61
N GLU A 86 -13.74 11.92 17.67
CA GLU A 86 -14.69 11.19 18.53
C GLU A 86 -15.82 10.60 17.69
N ASN A 87 -16.13 9.31 17.90
CA ASN A 87 -17.14 8.54 17.17
C ASN A 87 -16.90 8.38 15.65
N SER A 88 -15.69 8.63 15.16
CA SER A 88 -15.37 8.37 13.75
C SER A 88 -15.58 6.91 13.35
N ALA A 89 -15.90 6.72 12.06
CA ALA A 89 -16.05 5.43 11.41
C ALA A 89 -14.89 4.47 11.69
N ASP A 90 -13.66 4.97 11.78
CA ASP A 90 -12.47 4.16 12.09
C ASP A 90 -12.51 3.51 13.48
N GLN A 91 -13.26 4.09 14.43
CA GLN A 91 -13.41 3.58 15.79
C GLN A 91 -14.67 2.70 15.94
N THR A 92 -15.71 2.96 15.16
CA THR A 92 -17.06 2.40 15.38
C THR A 92 -17.47 1.37 14.34
N ASN A 93 -16.90 1.40 13.13
CA ASN A 93 -17.28 0.47 12.08
C ASN A 93 -16.75 -0.93 12.33
N ALA A 94 -17.55 -1.92 11.93
CA ALA A 94 -17.07 -3.27 11.77
C ALA A 94 -15.92 -3.30 10.75
N ARG A 95 -14.98 -4.22 10.94
CA ARG A 95 -13.93 -4.46 9.95
C ARG A 95 -14.55 -4.71 8.58
N LYS A 96 -13.94 -4.10 7.55
CA LYS A 96 -14.31 -4.36 6.17
C LYS A 96 -14.24 -5.86 5.88
N HIS A 97 -15.14 -6.32 5.02
CA HIS A 97 -15.17 -7.71 4.59
C HIS A 97 -13.84 -8.07 3.90
N CYS A 98 -13.24 -9.18 4.33
CA CYS A 98 -12.14 -9.83 3.63
C CYS A 98 -12.66 -11.16 3.07
N HIS A 99 -12.23 -11.52 1.86
CA HIS A 99 -12.50 -12.84 1.32
C HIS A 99 -11.98 -13.94 2.26
N PRO A 100 -12.67 -15.09 2.34
CA PRO A 100 -12.18 -16.26 3.08
C PRO A 100 -10.77 -16.65 2.62
N VAL A 101 -9.95 -17.12 3.57
CA VAL A 101 -8.56 -17.52 3.29
C VAL A 101 -8.49 -18.60 2.20
N ASP A 102 -9.42 -19.56 2.22
CA ASP A 102 -9.48 -20.66 1.25
C ASP A 102 -9.84 -20.19 -0.17
N GLU A 103 -10.34 -18.96 -0.35
CA GLU A 103 -10.56 -18.37 -1.68
C GLU A 103 -9.31 -17.66 -2.23
N ILE A 104 -8.34 -17.29 -1.38
CA ILE A 104 -7.14 -16.54 -1.76
C ILE A 104 -5.89 -17.44 -1.80
N VAL A 105 -5.79 -18.40 -0.89
CA VAL A 105 -4.60 -19.25 -0.72
C VAL A 105 -4.71 -20.50 -1.58
N HIS A 106 -3.74 -20.69 -2.47
CA HIS A 106 -3.65 -21.87 -3.33
C HIS A 106 -2.39 -22.68 -3.00
N PHE A 107 -2.54 -23.99 -2.87
CA PHE A 107 -1.42 -24.90 -2.57
C PHE A 107 -0.89 -25.54 -3.84
N ASN A 108 0.44 -25.45 -4.04
CA ASN A 108 1.21 -26.02 -5.16
C ASN A 108 0.95 -25.40 -6.53
N GLU A 109 -0.31 -25.17 -6.91
CA GLU A 109 -0.70 -24.56 -8.18
C GLU A 109 -1.84 -23.56 -7.98
N PHE A 110 -1.97 -22.62 -8.91
CA PHE A 110 -3.07 -21.67 -8.92
C PHE A 110 -4.37 -22.38 -9.32
N ASP A 111 -5.40 -22.30 -8.47
CA ASP A 111 -6.73 -22.83 -8.78
C ASP A 111 -7.60 -21.69 -9.36
N PRO A 112 -7.81 -21.64 -10.68
CA PRO A 112 -8.58 -20.58 -11.29
C PRO A 112 -10.06 -20.71 -10.89
N VAL A 113 -10.57 -19.71 -10.18
CA VAL A 113 -12.01 -19.63 -9.92
C VAL A 113 -12.80 -19.54 -11.24
N SER A 114 -13.93 -20.25 -11.30
CA SER A 114 -14.78 -20.31 -12.50
C SER A 114 -15.39 -18.95 -12.92
N SER A 115 -15.35 -17.94 -12.04
CA SER A 115 -15.86 -16.60 -12.32
C SER A 115 -15.26 -15.56 -11.36
N THR A 116 -14.96 -14.36 -11.88
CA THR A 116 -14.61 -13.17 -11.10
C THR A 116 -15.82 -12.28 -10.79
N ALA A 117 -17.04 -12.72 -11.15
CA ALA A 117 -18.26 -11.97 -10.86
C ALA A 117 -18.55 -11.94 -9.36
N LEU A 118 -18.88 -10.75 -8.85
CA LEU A 118 -19.37 -10.56 -7.48
C LEU A 118 -20.55 -11.50 -7.21
N ARG A 119 -20.42 -12.39 -6.22
CA ARG A 119 -21.53 -13.23 -5.75
C ARG A 119 -22.60 -12.32 -5.17
N SER A 120 -23.81 -12.42 -5.70
CA SER A 120 -24.98 -11.59 -5.33
C SER A 120 -25.46 -11.75 -3.88
N ASP A 121 -24.94 -12.75 -3.16
CA ASP A 121 -25.27 -13.01 -1.74
C ASP A 121 -24.33 -12.28 -0.77
N SER A 122 -23.31 -11.58 -1.29
CA SER A 122 -22.54 -10.64 -0.49
C SER A 122 -23.38 -9.39 -0.27
N THR A 123 -24.06 -9.32 0.88
CA THR A 123 -24.72 -8.08 1.30
C THR A 123 -23.63 -7.04 1.50
N ALA A 124 -23.50 -6.11 0.55
CA ALA A 124 -22.64 -4.95 0.72
C ALA A 124 -23.05 -4.24 2.02
N PRO A 125 -22.13 -3.92 2.95
CA PRO A 125 -22.47 -3.08 4.07
C PRO A 125 -23.04 -1.78 3.51
N SER A 126 -24.19 -1.34 4.03
CA SER A 126 -24.84 -0.11 3.58
C SER A 126 -23.80 1.01 3.57
N VAL A 127 -23.61 1.65 2.42
CA VAL A 127 -22.84 2.88 2.32
C VAL A 127 -23.49 3.83 3.34
N ALA A 128 -22.76 4.17 4.40
CA ALA A 128 -23.15 5.30 5.23
C ALA A 128 -22.94 6.53 4.34
N ASP A 129 -24.03 7.10 3.86
CA ASP A 129 -24.04 8.44 3.28
C ASP A 129 -23.52 9.40 4.36
N ASP A 130 -22.45 10.13 4.04
CA ASP A 130 -22.05 11.38 4.68
C ASP A 130 -21.85 12.43 3.57
#